data_AF-W3AJB1-F1
#
_entry.id   AF-W3AJB1-F1
#
_cell.length_a   1.000
_cell.length_b   1.000
_cell.length_c   1.000
_cell.angle_alpha   90.00
_cell.angle_beta   90.00
_cell.angle_gamma   90.00
#
_symmetry.space_group_name_H-M   'P 1'
#
loop_
_entity.id
_entity.type
_entity.pdbx_description
1 polymer ?
#
loop_
_entity_poly.entity_id
_entity_poly.type
_entity_poly.pdbx_seq_one_letter_code
_entity_poly.pdbx_strand_id
1 'polypeptide(L)' 'MLNQGYVPCDKQIHIKLSEAELQMIRDRMAQMGFKNLSAYVRKMAIDGYYIKVDFKELFEVIRLLRIDSNNI' A
#
# COMPACT_ATOMS: atom_id res chain seq x y z
N MET A 1 -10.49 21.94 -7.95
CA MET A 1 -9.07 21.56 -7.98
C MET A 1 -8.35 22.44 -6.97
N LEU A 2 -8.15 21.95 -5.75
CA LEU A 2 -7.50 22.74 -4.70
C LEU A 2 -6.00 22.71 -4.90
N ASN A 3 -5.41 23.89 -5.05
CA ASN A 3 -3.97 24.12 -5.05
C ASN A 3 -3.37 23.64 -3.72
N GLN A 4 -2.91 22.40 -3.66
CA GLN A 4 -2.08 21.94 -2.56
C GLN A 4 -0.63 22.28 -2.90
N GLY A 5 -0.21 23.50 -2.52
CA GLY A 5 1.18 23.90 -2.58
C GLY A 5 2.05 22.90 -1.79
N TYR A 6 3.28 22.70 -2.24
CA TYR A 6 4.26 21.87 -1.54
C TYR A 6 4.44 22.38 -0.11
N VAL A 7 3.97 21.60 0.88
CA VAL A 7 4.22 21.87 2.29
C VAL A 7 5.51 21.12 2.66
N PRO A 8 6.64 21.80 2.85
CA PRO A 8 7.85 21.13 3.30
C PRO A 8 7.60 20.51 4.68
N CYS A 9 7.91 19.21 4.82
CA CYS A 9 7.87 18.53 6.11
C CYS A 9 9.21 18.77 6.82
N ASP A 10 9.20 19.61 7.86
CA ASP A 10 10.35 20.02 8.66
C ASP A 10 10.59 19.13 9.88
N LYS A 11 9.62 18.29 10.24
CA LYS A 11 9.68 17.39 11.40
C LYS A 11 10.26 16.02 11.03
N GLN A 12 11.11 15.49 11.90
CA GLN A 12 11.72 14.17 11.75
C GLN A 12 11.40 13.27 12.95
N ILE A 13 11.31 11.97 12.69
CA ILE A 13 11.19 10.93 13.71
C ILE A 13 12.39 10.01 13.53
N HIS A 14 13.18 9.82 14.59
CA HIS A 14 14.29 8.87 14.61
C HIS A 14 13.88 7.63 15.39
N ILE A 15 14.08 6.46 14.79
CA ILE A 15 13.73 5.17 15.38
C ILE A 15 14.99 4.32 15.37
N LYS A 16 15.34 3.77 16.55
CA LYS A 16 16.40 2.78 16.66
C LYS A 16 15.79 1.41 16.38
N LEU A 17 16.42 0.66 15.49
CA LEU A 17 16.00 -0.67 15.07
C LEU A 17 17.22 -1.58 15.10
N SER A 18 17.02 -2.83 15.49
CA SER A 18 17.97 -3.89 15.21
C SER A 18 17.97 -4.24 13.71
N GLU A 19 19.03 -4.88 13.25
CA GLU A 19 19.11 -5.36 11.86
C GLU A 19 17.96 -6.32 11.50
N ALA A 20 17.55 -7.16 12.45
CA ALA A 20 16.44 -8.09 12.25
C ALA A 20 15.10 -7.35 12.02
N GLU A 21 14.81 -6.32 12.82
CA GLU A 21 13.60 -5.50 12.65
C GLU A 21 13.63 -4.72 11.34
N LEU A 22 14.80 -4.18 10.96
CA LEU A 22 14.96 -3.48 9.69
C LEU A 22 14.72 -4.42 8.50
N GLN A 23 15.20 -5.66 8.57
CA GLN A 23 14.97 -6.65 7.52
C GLN A 23 13.49 -7.01 7.42
N MET A 24 12.81 -7.26 8.55
CA MET A 24 11.37 -7.53 8.57
C MET A 24 10.56 -6.38 7.94
N ILE A 25 10.97 -5.13 8.20
CA ILE A 25 10.35 -3.95 7.57
C ILE A 25 10.55 -3.96 6.06
N ARG A 26 11.77 -4.23 5.57
CA ARG A 26 12.08 -4.28 4.13
C ARG A 26 11.34 -5.41 3.41
N ASP A 27 11.21 -6.57 4.04
CA ASP A 27 10.49 -7.70 3.45
C ASP A 27 9.01 -7.38 3.30
N ARG A 28 8.39 -6.78 4.34
CA ARG A 28 7.00 -6.30 4.28
C ARG A 28 6.82 -5.22 3.22
N MET A 29 7.77 -4.28 3.11
CA MET A 29 7.75 -3.27 2.06
C MET A 29 7.72 -3.90 0.67
N ALA A 30 8.58 -4.89 0.41
CA ALA A 30 8.66 -5.58 -0.87
C ALA A 30 7.35 -6.31 -1.20
N GLN A 31 6.75 -7.01 -0.23
CA GLN A 31 5.48 -7.71 -0.40
C GLN A 31 4.30 -6.78 -0.73
N MET A 32 4.34 -5.55 -0.21
CA MET A 32 3.31 -4.53 -0.40
C MET A 32 3.61 -3.57 -1.56
N GLY A 33 4.76 -3.71 -2.23
CA GLY A 33 5.17 -2.88 -3.36
C GLY A 33 5.71 -1.48 -2.99
N PHE A 34 6.08 -1.24 -1.74
CA PHE A 34 6.71 0.01 -1.31
C PHE A 34 8.18 0.05 -1.71
N LYS A 35 8.58 1.11 -2.42
CA LYS A 35 9.98 1.35 -2.81
C LYS A 35 10.74 2.27 -1.84
N ASN A 36 10.02 3.06 -1.04
CA ASN A 36 10.58 4.09 -0.17
C ASN A 36 10.24 3.79 1.30
N LEU A 37 11.27 3.72 2.14
CA LEU A 37 11.13 3.40 3.57
C LEU A 37 10.33 4.47 4.32
N SER A 38 10.60 5.74 4.08
CA SER A 38 9.88 6.85 4.72
C SER A 38 8.40 6.85 4.34
N ALA A 39 8.07 6.52 3.09
CA ALA A 39 6.69 6.38 2.65
C ALA A 39 5.99 5.20 3.35
N TYR A 40 6.66 4.05 3.44
CA TYR A 40 6.14 2.88 4.14
C TYR A 40 5.93 3.17 5.64
N VAL A 41 6.94 3.69 6.33
CA VAL A 41 6.85 3.99 7.76
C VAL A 41 5.75 5.02 8.04
N ARG A 42 5.61 6.04 7.19
CA ARG A 42 4.53 7.03 7.34
C ARG A 42 3.15 6.42 7.14
N LYS A 43 2.97 5.58 6.11
CA LYS A 43 1.72 4.84 5.90
C LYS A 43 1.38 3.99 7.13
N MET A 44 2.37 3.24 7.63
CA MET A 44 2.18 2.38 8.80
C MET A 44 1.93 3.16 10.09
N ALA A 45 2.56 4.33 10.27
CA ALA A 45 2.34 5.18 11.44
C ALA A 45 0.98 5.90 11.44
N ILE A 46 0.41 6.16 10.26
CA ILE A 46 -0.91 6.81 10.12
C ILE A 46 -2.04 5.78 10.20
N ASP A 47 -1.97 4.71 9.40
CA ASP A 47 -3.07 3.77 9.24
C ASP A 47 -2.96 2.52 10.13
N GLY A 48 -1.75 2.13 10.55
CA GLY A 48 -1.52 1.00 11.46
C GLY A 48 -1.66 -0.40 10.86
N TYR A 49 -2.34 -0.56 9.73
CA TYR A 49 -2.53 -1.86 9.07
C TYR A 49 -2.55 -1.74 7.54
N TYR A 50 -2.13 -2.82 6.86
CA TYR A 50 -2.25 -2.98 5.41
C TYR A 50 -3.03 -4.25 5.10
N ILE A 51 -4.14 -4.11 4.38
CA ILE A 51 -4.97 -5.22 3.94
C ILE A 51 -4.74 -5.41 2.44
N LYS A 52 -4.14 -6.54 2.07
CA LYS A 52 -4.09 -6.99 0.67
C LYS A 52 -5.32 -7.85 0.41
N VAL A 53 -6.35 -7.29 -0.20
CA VAL A 53 -7.50 -8.08 -0.65
C VAL A 53 -7.24 -8.55 -2.07
N ASP A 54 -7.16 -9.86 -2.28
CA ASP A 54 -7.12 -10.46 -3.61
C ASP A 54 -8.55 -10.75 -4.06
N PHE A 55 -8.97 -10.12 -5.16
CA PHE A 55 -10.32 -10.23 -5.73
C PHE A 55 -10.35 -11.05 -7.02
N LYS A 56 -9.32 -11.88 -7.28
CA LYS A 56 -9.21 -12.63 -8.53
C LYS A 56 -10.48 -13.40 -8.91
N GLU A 57 -11.12 -14.08 -7.96
CA GLU A 57 -12.35 -14.83 -8.20
C GLU A 57 -13.54 -13.93 -8.51
N LEU A 58 -13.67 -12.80 -7.80
CA LEU A 58 -14.73 -11.82 -8.05
C LEU A 58 -14.61 -11.21 -9.45
N PHE A 59 -13.39 -10.92 -9.90
CA PHE A 59 -13.17 -10.43 -11.26
C PHE A 59 -13.54 -11.45 -12.33
N GLU A 60 -13.33 -12.74 -12.08
CA GLU A 60 -13.73 -13.79 -13.01
C GLU A 60 -15.26 -13.91 -13.10
N VAL A 61 -15.97 -13.83 -11.96
CA VAL A 61 -17.44 -13.81 -11.95
C VAL A 61 -17.98 -12.60 -12.72
N ILE A 62 -17.42 -11.41 -12.49
CA ILE A 62 -17.80 -10.19 -13.24
C ILE A 62 -17.52 -10.37 -14.74
N ARG A 63 -16.40 -11.02 -15.11
CA ARG A 63 -16.07 -11.30 -16.50
C ARG A 63 -17.11 -12.18 -17.17
N LEU A 64 -17.51 -13.28 -16.52
CA LEU A 64 -18.53 -14.20 -17.03
C LEU A 64 -19.88 -13.51 -17.18
N LEU A 65 -20.32 -12.76 -16.16
CA LEU A 65 -21.57 -11.99 -16.22
C LEU A 65 -21.60 -10.99 -17.38
N ARG A 66 -20.46 -10.34 -17.69
CA ARG A 66 -20.34 -9.45 -18.85
C ARG A 66 -20.43 -10.22 -20.17
N ILE A 67 -19.82 -11.40 -20.26
CA ILE A 67 -19.92 -12.25 -21.46
C ILE A 67 -21.36 -12.66 -21.70
N ASP A 68 -22.04 -13.17 -20.66
CA ASP A 68 -23.44 -13.59 -20.73
C ASP A 68 -24.34 -12.41 -21.14
N SER A 69 -24.17 -11.24 -20.50
CA SER A 69 -24.96 -10.03 -20.80
C SER A 69 -24.74 -9.47 -22.21
N ASN A 70 -23.57 -9.66 -22.80
CA ASN A 70 -23.26 -9.22 -24.16
C ASN A 70 -23.69 -10.23 -25.25
N ASN A 71 -24.11 -11.43 -24.84
CA ASN A 71 -24.54 -12.51 -25.71
C ASN A 71 -26.07 -12.69 -25.72
N ILE A 72 -26.80 -11.85 -24.98
CA ILE A 72 -28.26 -11.72 -25.01
C ILE A 72 -28.69 -10.59 -25.94
#